data_AF-A0A8J5LDE6-F1
#
_entry.id   AF-A0A8J5LDE6-F1
#
_cell.length_a   1.000
_cell.length_b   1.000
_cell.length_c   1.000
_cell.angle_alpha   90.00
_cell.angle_beta   90.00
_cell.angle_gamma   90.00
#
_symmetry.space_group_name_H-M   'P 1'
#
loop_
_entity.id
_entity.type
_entity.pdbx_description
1 polymer ?
#
loop_
_entity_poly.entity_id
_entity_poly.type
_entity_poly.pdbx_seq_one_letter_code
_entity_poly.pdbx_strand_id
1 'polypeptide(L)'
;MYVYSLMLQRAGGIVCATYGNFVGGKTHEIVVARGKNLDLLRPDDSVLTRAQPFPQGSPRDIGKSGCRRIVPGQFLAVDPKGRAVMVSACEKQKLVYVLNRDATARLTISSPLEAHKSNTVTYSVVGVDCGFDNPIFASIELDYSESDLDPTGQAAADAQKHLTFYELDLGLNHVSRKWSEPVDNGANLLVTVPGGGDGPSGDLVCAENFVIYKNQGHPDVRAVIPRRADLPAERGVLVVSAATHRQKSMFFFLLQTQYGDIFKVTLEHEGDRVIELKIKYFDTIPVTTSLSVLKTGFLVAASEFGNHALYQFQAIGEAEDIEASSATLMETEEGFQPVFFQPHGLKNLGSSFNTLDFMTRLLGEVSDSGFLDTTPSLSVSLLGDDSLMQVHPNGIRHIREDGRINE
;
A
#
# COMPACT_ATOMS: atom_id res chain seq x y z
N MET A 1 11.28 37.73 18.86
CA MET A 1 11.35 36.55 17.99
C MET A 1 11.52 37.08 16.56
N TYR A 2 12.67 36.84 15.90
CA TYR A 2 13.07 37.53 14.65
C TYR A 2 13.13 36.62 13.42
N VAL A 3 12.47 35.46 13.45
CA VAL A 3 12.51 34.49 12.35
C VAL A 3 11.09 34.23 11.87
N TYR A 4 10.92 34.23 10.53
CA TYR A 4 9.67 33.89 9.87
C TYR A 4 9.89 32.66 8.99
N SER A 5 9.19 31.56 9.29
CA SER A 5 9.24 30.34 8.49
C SER A 5 8.27 30.44 7.33
N LEU A 6 8.78 30.40 6.10
CA LEU A 6 7.99 30.38 4.87
C LEU A 6 8.35 29.15 4.04
N MET A 7 7.34 28.40 3.59
CA MET A 7 7.52 27.26 2.69
C MET A 7 7.36 27.71 1.24
N LEU A 8 8.47 27.77 0.49
CA LEU A 8 8.47 28.17 -0.93
C LEU A 8 7.94 27.06 -1.86
N GLN A 9 8.31 25.82 -1.57
CA GLN A 9 7.82 24.63 -2.27
C GLN A 9 7.35 23.60 -1.24
N ARG A 10 6.19 22.98 -1.53
CA ARG A 10 5.64 21.93 -0.67
C ARG A 10 6.35 20.60 -0.92
N ALA A 11 6.28 19.71 0.07
CA ALA A 11 6.80 18.36 -0.07
C ALA A 11 6.14 17.64 -1.27
N GLY A 12 6.97 17.09 -2.16
CA GLY A 12 6.52 16.36 -3.35
C GLY A 12 6.14 14.91 -3.07
N GLY A 13 6.77 14.24 -2.09
CA GLY A 13 6.56 12.80 -1.88
C GLY A 13 5.17 12.45 -1.35
N ILE A 14 4.57 11.41 -1.92
CA ILE A 14 3.30 10.82 -1.46
C ILE A 14 3.62 9.61 -0.58
N VAL A 15 3.18 9.68 0.69
CA VAL A 15 3.35 8.57 1.65
C VAL A 15 2.15 7.63 1.68
N CYS A 16 0.99 8.11 1.24
CA CYS A 16 -0.26 7.34 1.18
C CYS A 16 -1.19 8.02 0.17
N ALA A 17 -1.89 7.21 -0.64
CA ALA A 17 -2.94 7.67 -1.53
C ALA A 17 -4.18 6.78 -1.40
N THR A 18 -5.35 7.36 -1.59
CA THR A 18 -6.62 6.63 -1.68
C THR A 18 -7.55 7.34 -2.65
N TYR A 19 -8.46 6.61 -3.28
CA TYR A 19 -9.40 7.17 -4.24
C TYR A 19 -10.85 6.92 -3.84
N GLY A 20 -11.76 7.78 -4.30
CA GLY A 20 -13.17 7.67 -3.98
C GLY A 20 -13.96 8.86 -4.51
N ASN A 21 -15.28 8.84 -4.28
CA ASN A 21 -16.16 9.97 -4.60
C ASN A 21 -16.17 10.94 -3.41
N PHE A 22 -15.16 11.82 -3.30
CA PHE A 22 -15.00 12.69 -2.12
C PHE A 22 -15.78 14.01 -2.26
N VAL A 23 -15.96 14.51 -3.48
CA VAL A 23 -16.70 15.75 -3.75
C VAL A 23 -18.20 15.50 -3.96
N GLY A 24 -18.62 14.24 -3.93
CA GLY A 24 -19.96 13.82 -4.33
C GLY A 24 -20.11 13.75 -5.86
N GLY A 25 -21.06 12.93 -6.33
CA GLY A 25 -21.26 12.67 -7.76
C GLY A 25 -20.72 11.31 -8.21
N LYS A 26 -20.35 11.22 -9.50
CA LYS A 26 -19.91 9.97 -10.16
C LYS A 26 -18.41 9.95 -10.50
N THR A 27 -17.69 11.03 -10.22
CA THR A 27 -16.25 11.15 -10.51
C THR A 27 -15.43 10.69 -9.32
N HIS A 28 -14.39 9.88 -9.59
CA HIS A 28 -13.39 9.58 -8.57
C HIS A 28 -12.39 10.71 -8.46
N GLU A 29 -12.09 11.09 -7.23
CA GLU A 29 -10.94 11.91 -6.86
C GLU A 29 -9.92 11.05 -6.09
N ILE A 30 -8.70 11.58 -5.93
CA ILE A 30 -7.59 10.94 -5.24
C ILE A 30 -7.17 11.84 -4.09
N VAL A 31 -7.22 11.34 -2.87
CA VAL A 31 -6.62 12.00 -1.70
C VAL A 31 -5.21 11.49 -1.53
N VAL A 32 -4.24 12.40 -1.39
CA VAL A 32 -2.84 12.08 -1.16
C VAL A 32 -2.31 12.76 0.09
N ALA A 33 -1.57 12.01 0.89
CA ALA A 33 -0.82 12.52 2.03
C ALA A 33 0.64 12.78 1.64
N ARG A 34 1.13 14.01 1.87
CA ARG A 34 2.50 14.45 1.58
C ARG A 34 3.19 14.92 2.86
N GLY A 35 3.42 13.99 3.77
CA GLY A 35 3.94 14.27 5.11
C GLY A 35 2.96 15.12 5.94
N LYS A 36 3.09 16.45 5.87
CA LYS A 36 2.26 17.41 6.63
C LYS A 36 1.04 17.94 5.87
N ASN A 37 0.97 17.70 4.57
CA ASN A 37 -0.11 18.19 3.71
C ASN A 37 -1.03 17.06 3.29
N LEU A 38 -2.33 17.35 3.24
CA LEU A 38 -3.34 16.52 2.61
C LEU A 38 -3.85 17.28 1.38
N ASP A 39 -3.79 16.65 0.22
CA ASP A 39 -4.27 17.23 -1.04
C ASP A 39 -5.33 16.31 -1.67
N LEU A 40 -6.37 16.91 -2.22
CA LEU A 40 -7.42 16.24 -3.00
C LEU A 40 -7.21 16.57 -4.48
N LEU A 41 -7.00 15.56 -5.30
CA LEU A 41 -6.65 15.66 -6.72
C LEU A 41 -7.77 15.06 -7.58
N ARG A 42 -8.14 15.72 -8.67
CA ARG A 42 -9.08 15.16 -9.66
C ARG A 42 -8.35 14.76 -10.94
N PRO A 43 -8.41 13.49 -11.37
CA PRO A 43 -7.86 13.08 -12.65
C PRO A 43 -8.79 13.58 -13.78
N ASP A 44 -8.64 14.83 -14.19
CA ASP A 44 -9.17 15.32 -15.47
C ASP A 44 -8.12 15.07 -16.58
N ASP A 45 -8.58 14.94 -17.84
CA ASP A 45 -7.79 14.59 -19.05
C ASP A 45 -6.61 15.52 -19.41
N SER A 46 -6.13 16.36 -18.49
CA SER A 46 -4.85 17.07 -18.67
C SER A 46 -4.21 17.61 -17.39
N VAL A 47 -4.87 17.66 -16.22
CA VAL A 47 -4.27 18.21 -14.98
C VAL A 47 -4.97 17.66 -13.73
N LEU A 48 -4.18 17.20 -12.73
CA LEU A 48 -4.69 16.97 -11.37
C LEU A 48 -4.97 18.30 -10.67
N THR A 49 -6.22 18.76 -10.73
CA THR A 49 -6.63 20.00 -10.05
C THR A 49 -6.89 19.76 -8.57
N ARG A 50 -6.41 20.69 -7.73
CA ARG A 50 -6.59 20.66 -6.28
C ARG A 50 -8.00 21.10 -5.92
N ALA A 51 -8.75 20.26 -5.23
CA ALA A 51 -10.07 20.62 -4.72
C ALA A 51 -9.98 21.41 -3.39
N GLN A 52 -11.09 22.11 -3.08
CA GLN A 52 -11.36 23.04 -1.97
C GLN A 52 -10.90 22.53 -0.58
N PRO A 53 -10.73 23.41 0.44
CA PRO A 53 -10.31 23.01 1.78
C PRO A 53 -11.23 21.95 2.41
N PHE A 54 -10.64 20.96 3.08
CA PHE A 54 -11.37 19.92 3.79
C PHE A 54 -12.14 20.53 4.98
N PRO A 55 -13.45 20.24 5.14
CA PRO A 55 -14.17 20.64 6.33
C PRO A 55 -13.59 19.94 7.56
N GLN A 56 -13.43 20.69 8.65
CA GLN A 56 -12.86 20.17 9.89
C GLN A 56 -13.90 19.25 10.57
N GLY A 57 -13.60 17.96 10.67
CA GLY A 57 -14.42 17.01 11.44
C GLY A 57 -14.31 17.25 12.95
N SER A 58 -15.13 16.57 13.75
CA SER A 58 -15.03 16.60 15.20
C SER A 58 -13.81 15.78 15.68
N PRO A 59 -12.72 16.40 16.18
CA PRO A 59 -11.55 15.67 16.65
C PRO A 59 -11.91 14.82 17.88
N ARG A 60 -11.31 13.64 17.99
CA ARG A 60 -11.39 12.78 19.17
C ARG A 60 -9.99 12.44 19.65
N ASP A 61 -9.83 12.46 20.97
CA ASP A 61 -8.56 12.11 21.60
C ASP A 61 -8.41 10.58 21.61
N ILE A 62 -7.46 10.08 20.83
CA ILE A 62 -7.14 8.63 20.75
C ILE A 62 -5.96 8.24 21.64
N GLY A 63 -5.27 9.22 22.24
CA GLY A 63 -4.09 9.01 23.07
C GLY A 63 -3.17 10.23 23.12
N LYS A 64 -1.96 10.02 23.67
CA LYS A 64 -0.94 11.07 23.76
C LYS A 64 -0.32 11.35 22.38
N SER A 65 -0.06 12.62 22.08
CA SER A 65 0.54 13.05 20.81
C SER A 65 1.96 12.51 20.57
N GLY A 66 2.32 12.37 19.29
CA GLY A 66 3.63 11.92 18.80
C GLY A 66 3.61 10.49 18.24
N CYS A 67 4.63 10.14 17.43
CA CYS A 67 4.82 8.78 16.92
C CYS A 67 5.31 7.89 18.08
N ARG A 68 4.43 7.08 18.66
CA ARG A 68 4.71 6.26 19.84
C ARG A 68 4.43 4.79 19.57
N ARG A 69 5.25 3.92 20.16
CA ARG A 69 5.20 2.46 19.96
C ARG A 69 3.83 1.84 20.25
N ILE A 70 3.19 2.28 21.35
CA ILE A 70 1.95 1.70 21.86
C ILE A 70 0.72 2.62 21.72
N VAL A 71 0.84 3.79 21.09
CA VAL A 71 -0.33 4.67 20.88
C VAL A 71 -0.83 4.49 19.44
N PRO A 72 -2.13 4.19 19.23
CA PRO A 72 -2.68 3.96 17.89
C PRO A 72 -2.48 5.15 16.95
N GLY A 73 -2.14 4.84 15.69
CA GLY A 73 -1.90 5.84 14.66
C GLY A 73 -1.02 5.36 13.51
N GLN A 74 -0.36 4.20 13.65
CA GLN A 74 0.49 3.62 12.61
C GLN A 74 -0.33 2.90 11.52
N PHE A 75 -1.35 2.15 11.93
CA PHE A 75 -2.20 1.38 11.01
C PHE A 75 -3.66 1.79 11.12
N LEU A 76 -4.36 1.76 10.00
CA LEU A 76 -5.76 2.11 9.86
C LEU A 76 -6.43 1.11 8.91
N ALA A 77 -7.52 0.50 9.35
CA ALA A 77 -8.33 -0.39 8.53
C ALA A 77 -9.81 -0.06 8.68
N VAL A 78 -10.59 -0.21 7.62
CA VAL A 78 -12.01 0.16 7.58
C VAL A 78 -12.80 -1.05 7.10
N ASP A 79 -13.94 -1.31 7.74
CA ASP A 79 -14.95 -2.26 7.23
C ASP A 79 -15.37 -1.84 5.82
N PRO A 80 -15.31 -2.71 4.80
CA PRO A 80 -15.61 -2.32 3.41
C PRO A 80 -17.03 -1.77 3.18
N LYS A 81 -17.97 -1.97 4.11
CA LYS A 81 -19.32 -1.35 4.06
C LYS A 81 -19.43 -0.06 4.87
N GLY A 82 -18.34 0.41 5.47
CA GLY A 82 -18.24 1.68 6.19
C GLY A 82 -18.89 1.68 7.57
N ARG A 83 -19.02 0.51 8.22
CA ARG A 83 -19.70 0.36 9.52
C ARG A 83 -18.78 0.50 10.72
N ALA A 84 -17.48 0.26 10.54
CA ALA A 84 -16.50 0.32 11.61
C ALA A 84 -15.11 0.68 11.07
N VAL A 85 -14.26 1.21 11.95
CA VAL A 85 -12.86 1.52 11.67
C VAL A 85 -11.98 1.05 12.82
N MET A 86 -10.86 0.41 12.49
CA MET A 86 -9.84 -0.01 13.43
C MET A 86 -8.59 0.85 13.27
N VAL A 87 -8.09 1.38 14.38
CA VAL A 87 -6.81 2.08 14.46
C VAL A 87 -5.88 1.29 15.37
N SER A 88 -4.67 0.98 14.90
CA SER A 88 -3.68 0.19 15.64
C SER A 88 -2.36 0.93 15.81
N ALA A 89 -1.71 0.65 16.93
CA ALA A 89 -0.31 0.98 17.17
C ALA A 89 0.61 -0.08 16.54
N CYS A 90 1.93 0.16 16.58
CA CYS A 90 2.91 -0.87 16.22
C CYS A 90 2.89 -2.05 17.20
N GLU A 91 2.53 -1.80 18.45
CA GLU A 91 2.49 -2.81 19.50
C GLU A 91 1.27 -2.60 20.40
N LYS A 92 0.70 -3.70 20.88
CA LYS A 92 -0.31 -3.74 21.95
C LYS A 92 -1.67 -3.14 21.65
N GLN A 93 -1.76 -1.83 21.44
CA GLN A 93 -3.04 -1.12 21.42
C GLN A 93 -3.70 -1.16 20.05
N LYS A 94 -4.97 -1.57 20.08
CA LYS A 94 -5.92 -1.61 18.96
C LYS A 94 -7.25 -1.08 19.45
N LEU A 95 -7.81 -0.11 18.72
CA LEU A 95 -9.10 0.53 19.02
C LEU A 95 -10.02 0.40 17.81
N VAL A 96 -11.26 -0.01 18.05
CA VAL A 96 -12.29 -0.11 17.03
C VAL A 96 -13.40 0.89 17.33
N TYR A 97 -13.80 1.66 16.33
CA TYR A 97 -14.90 2.61 16.41
C TYR A 97 -16.04 2.17 15.50
N VAL A 98 -17.26 2.19 16.02
CA VAL A 98 -18.48 1.96 15.23
C VAL A 98 -18.88 3.27 14.58
N LEU A 99 -19.17 3.21 13.29
CA LEU A 99 -19.62 4.32 12.46
C LEU A 99 -21.12 4.16 12.20
N ASN A 100 -21.89 5.15 12.60
CA ASN A 100 -23.34 5.16 12.45
C ASN A 100 -23.81 6.45 11.77
N ARG A 101 -25.10 6.50 11.41
CA ARG A 101 -25.76 7.71 10.93
C ARG A 101 -26.93 8.04 11.87
N ASP A 102 -27.01 9.30 12.29
CA ASP A 102 -28.18 9.79 13.02
C ASP A 102 -29.40 10.00 12.10
N ALA A 103 -30.55 10.35 12.68
CA ALA A 103 -31.79 10.62 11.92
C ALA A 103 -31.66 11.78 10.90
N THR A 104 -30.61 12.61 11.01
CA THR A 104 -30.28 13.70 10.09
C THR A 104 -29.20 13.33 9.08
N ALA A 105 -28.88 12.03 8.96
CA ALA A 105 -27.86 11.47 8.09
C ALA A 105 -26.42 11.98 8.36
N ARG A 106 -26.14 12.48 9.56
CA ARG A 106 -24.78 12.86 9.96
C ARG A 106 -24.05 11.65 10.52
N LEU A 107 -22.76 11.55 10.20
CA LEU A 107 -21.87 10.52 10.74
C LEU A 107 -21.76 10.68 12.25
N THR A 108 -22.03 9.61 12.98
CA THR A 108 -21.78 9.49 14.42
C THR A 108 -20.74 8.41 14.65
N ILE A 109 -19.87 8.62 15.64
CA ILE A 109 -18.78 7.71 15.98
C ILE A 109 -18.97 7.31 17.44
N SER A 110 -18.94 6.01 17.72
CA SER A 110 -19.06 5.48 19.09
C SER A 110 -17.82 5.81 19.94
N SER A 111 -17.89 5.48 21.23
CA SER A 111 -16.68 5.29 22.04
C SER A 111 -15.85 4.13 21.47
N PRO A 112 -14.51 4.15 21.65
CA PRO A 112 -13.67 3.07 21.16
C PRO A 112 -13.93 1.78 21.94
N LEU A 113 -13.86 0.66 21.23
CA LEU A 113 -13.80 -0.68 21.77
C LEU A 113 -12.35 -1.16 21.70
N GLU A 114 -11.86 -1.75 22.79
CA GLU A 114 -10.45 -2.14 22.92
C GLU A 114 -10.24 -3.59 22.50
N ALA A 115 -9.19 -3.83 21.71
CA ALA A 115 -8.72 -5.17 21.31
C ALA A 115 -7.23 -5.35 21.63
N HIS A 116 -6.83 -4.93 22.83
CA HIS A 116 -5.43 -4.86 23.23
C HIS A 116 -4.81 -6.25 23.44
N LYS A 117 -3.56 -6.44 23.00
CA LYS A 117 -2.77 -7.64 23.27
C LYS A 117 -1.32 -7.29 23.59
N SER A 118 -0.94 -7.40 24.85
CA SER A 118 0.44 -7.09 25.29
C SER A 118 1.48 -7.95 24.56
N ASN A 119 2.71 -7.45 24.45
CA ASN A 119 3.85 -8.19 23.89
C ASN A 119 3.61 -8.69 22.45
N THR A 120 2.79 -7.96 21.69
CA THR A 120 2.46 -8.33 20.31
C THR A 120 2.75 -7.17 19.36
N VAL A 121 3.63 -7.41 18.39
CA VAL A 121 3.95 -6.49 17.28
C VAL A 121 2.95 -6.69 16.16
N THR A 122 2.51 -5.60 15.54
CA THR A 122 1.59 -5.58 14.39
C THR A 122 2.34 -5.18 13.12
N TYR A 123 2.21 -5.96 12.05
CA TYR A 123 2.91 -5.74 10.78
C TYR A 123 2.00 -5.18 9.68
N SER A 124 0.74 -5.61 9.63
CA SER A 124 -0.24 -5.18 8.64
C SER A 124 -1.64 -5.34 9.22
N VAL A 125 -2.57 -4.46 8.85
CA VAL A 125 -3.98 -4.53 9.28
C VAL A 125 -4.88 -4.16 8.10
N VAL A 126 -5.91 -4.96 7.84
CA VAL A 126 -6.94 -4.68 6.83
C VAL A 126 -8.34 -5.02 7.35
N GLY A 127 -9.36 -4.43 6.74
CA GLY A 127 -10.74 -4.87 6.96
C GLY A 127 -11.04 -6.04 6.04
N VAL A 128 -11.70 -7.07 6.56
CA VAL A 128 -12.16 -8.22 5.77
C VAL A 128 -13.55 -7.90 5.22
N ASP A 129 -13.81 -8.12 3.92
CA ASP A 129 -15.14 -7.89 3.36
C ASP A 129 -16.07 -9.07 3.70
N CYS A 130 -16.72 -9.03 4.85
CA CYS A 130 -17.69 -10.05 5.26
C CYS A 130 -19.12 -9.72 4.81
N GLY A 131 -19.31 -8.92 3.75
CA GLY A 131 -20.64 -8.50 3.33
C GLY A 131 -21.35 -7.69 4.41
N PHE A 132 -22.46 -8.20 4.95
CA PHE A 132 -23.22 -7.57 6.03
C PHE A 132 -23.14 -8.31 7.36
N ASP A 133 -22.35 -9.38 7.44
CA ASP A 133 -22.04 -10.03 8.72
C ASP A 133 -21.22 -9.10 9.62
N ASN A 134 -21.01 -9.51 10.87
CA ASN A 134 -20.20 -8.75 11.83
C ASN A 134 -18.85 -8.34 11.21
N PRO A 135 -18.45 -7.05 11.30
CA PRO A 135 -17.18 -6.59 10.74
C PRO A 135 -16.00 -7.38 11.32
N ILE A 136 -15.07 -7.78 10.45
CA ILE A 136 -13.83 -8.44 10.83
C ILE A 136 -12.63 -7.60 10.38
N PHE A 137 -11.62 -7.52 11.22
CA PHE A 137 -10.32 -6.93 10.91
C PHE A 137 -9.23 -7.99 11.01
N ALA A 138 -8.43 -8.12 9.97
CA ALA A 138 -7.31 -9.04 9.92
C ALA A 138 -6.01 -8.31 10.24
N SER A 139 -5.13 -8.98 10.98
CA SER A 139 -3.86 -8.43 11.45
C SER A 139 -2.75 -9.47 11.38
N ILE A 140 -1.59 -9.13 10.81
CA ILE A 140 -0.36 -9.93 10.91
C ILE A 140 0.34 -9.55 12.20
N GLU A 141 0.57 -10.52 13.08
CA GLU A 141 1.05 -10.30 14.44
C GLU A 141 2.17 -11.24 14.84
N LEU A 142 3.10 -10.76 15.65
CA LEU A 142 4.13 -11.60 16.29
C LEU A 142 4.12 -11.36 17.79
N ASP A 143 3.94 -12.44 18.55
CA ASP A 143 4.08 -12.42 20.00
C ASP A 143 5.55 -12.63 20.38
N TYR A 144 6.10 -11.76 21.21
CA TYR A 144 7.50 -11.83 21.64
C TYR A 144 7.65 -12.06 23.15
N SER A 145 6.56 -12.43 23.85
CA SER A 145 6.58 -12.58 25.31
C SER A 145 7.56 -13.65 25.80
N GLU A 146 7.71 -14.75 25.05
CA GLU A 146 8.68 -15.81 25.36
C GLU A 146 10.11 -15.39 24.99
N SER A 147 10.29 -14.66 23.88
CA SER A 147 11.60 -14.19 23.42
C SER A 147 12.28 -13.27 24.43
N ASP A 148 11.51 -12.43 25.14
CA ASP A 148 12.03 -11.55 26.20
C ASP A 148 12.54 -12.32 27.44
N LEU A 149 12.07 -13.56 27.63
CA LEU A 149 12.38 -14.39 28.80
C LEU A 149 13.52 -15.40 28.52
N ASP A 150 13.88 -15.61 27.26
CA ASP A 150 14.87 -16.61 26.84
C ASP A 150 16.24 -15.99 26.51
N PRO A 151 17.25 -16.12 27.39
CA PRO A 151 18.59 -15.59 27.14
C PRO A 151 19.36 -16.37 26.05
N THR A 152 18.87 -17.53 25.61
CA THR A 152 19.54 -18.33 24.56
C THR A 152 19.25 -17.82 23.15
N GLY A 153 18.15 -17.08 22.97
CA GLY A 153 17.69 -16.60 21.67
C GLY A 153 16.92 -17.64 20.85
N GLN A 154 16.71 -18.85 21.38
CA GLN A 154 15.98 -19.92 20.69
C GLN A 154 14.50 -19.56 20.52
N ALA A 155 13.87 -18.99 21.55
CA ALA A 155 12.47 -18.54 21.47
C ALA A 155 12.27 -17.39 20.47
N ALA A 156 13.32 -16.61 20.17
CA ALA A 156 13.26 -15.60 19.11
C ALA A 156 13.39 -16.23 17.72
N ALA A 157 14.19 -17.29 17.57
CA ALA A 157 14.34 -18.04 16.33
C ALA A 157 13.06 -18.85 15.99
N ASP A 158 12.38 -19.39 17.00
CA ASP A 158 11.16 -20.17 16.86
C ASP A 158 9.88 -19.32 16.82
N ALA A 159 10.02 -17.99 17.00
CA ALA A 159 8.87 -17.08 17.00
C ALA A 159 8.17 -17.07 15.64
N GLN A 160 6.85 -17.26 15.64
CA GLN A 160 6.05 -17.40 14.43
C GLN A 160 5.00 -16.28 14.32
N LYS A 161 4.97 -15.61 13.17
CA LYS A 161 3.89 -14.67 12.84
C LYS A 161 2.55 -15.41 12.74
N HIS A 162 1.49 -14.72 13.11
CA HIS A 162 0.11 -15.21 13.06
C HIS A 162 -0.76 -14.22 12.29
N LEU A 163 -1.65 -14.73 11.44
CA LEU A 163 -2.79 -13.98 10.94
C LEU A 163 -3.90 -14.08 11.99
N THR A 164 -4.41 -12.95 12.45
CA THR A 164 -5.42 -12.89 13.51
C THR A 164 -6.63 -12.08 13.05
N PHE A 165 -7.82 -12.68 13.19
CA PHE A 165 -9.10 -12.03 12.90
C PHE A 165 -9.73 -11.52 14.20
N TYR A 166 -10.03 -10.23 14.20
CA TYR A 166 -10.78 -9.53 15.25
C TYR A 166 -12.20 -9.27 14.76
N GLU A 167 -13.19 -9.87 15.41
CA GLU A 167 -14.60 -9.67 15.08
C GLU A 167 -15.20 -8.62 16.00
N LEU A 168 -15.87 -7.65 15.41
CA LEU A 168 -16.74 -6.70 16.09
C LEU A 168 -18.17 -7.24 16.10
N ASP A 169 -18.63 -7.69 17.26
CA ASP A 169 -20.03 -8.03 17.45
C ASP A 169 -20.84 -6.75 17.67
N LEU A 170 -21.67 -6.38 16.68
CA LEU A 170 -22.49 -5.16 16.74
C LEU A 170 -23.62 -5.25 17.77
N GLY A 171 -24.12 -6.46 18.07
CA GLY A 171 -25.20 -6.67 19.04
C GLY A 171 -24.70 -6.61 20.47
N LEU A 172 -23.56 -7.25 20.73
CA LEU A 172 -22.91 -7.26 22.05
C LEU A 172 -22.00 -6.05 22.28
N ASN A 173 -21.71 -5.27 21.23
CA ASN A 173 -20.85 -4.09 21.26
C ASN A 173 -19.48 -4.36 21.90
N HIS A 174 -18.82 -5.44 21.47
CA HIS A 174 -17.48 -5.81 21.91
C HIS A 174 -16.66 -6.37 20.75
N VAL A 175 -15.34 -6.31 20.89
CA VAL A 175 -14.40 -6.89 19.92
C VAL A 175 -13.77 -8.14 20.53
N SER A 176 -13.72 -9.23 19.79
CA SER A 176 -13.11 -10.48 20.22
C SER A 176 -12.09 -10.97 19.20
N ARG A 177 -11.06 -11.69 19.67
CA ARG A 177 -10.12 -12.40 18.79
C ARG A 177 -10.79 -13.71 18.36
N LYS A 178 -11.41 -13.69 17.18
CA LYS A 178 -12.26 -14.78 16.69
C LYS A 178 -11.45 -15.98 16.19
N TRP A 179 -10.37 -15.72 15.45
CA TRP A 179 -9.58 -16.75 14.80
C TRP A 179 -8.12 -16.31 14.69
N SER A 180 -7.21 -17.27 14.73
CA SER A 180 -5.78 -17.00 14.57
C SER A 180 -5.03 -18.24 14.12
N GLU A 181 -4.21 -18.11 13.09
CA GLU A 181 -3.38 -19.19 12.55
C GLU A 181 -1.98 -18.71 12.21
N PRO A 182 -0.96 -19.59 12.28
CA PRO A 182 0.40 -19.25 11.91
C PRO A 182 0.51 -18.91 10.42
N VAL A 183 1.34 -17.93 10.10
CA VAL A 183 1.70 -17.52 8.74
C VAL A 183 3.21 -17.39 8.62
N ASP A 184 3.73 -17.49 7.40
CA ASP A 184 5.15 -17.34 7.11
C ASP A 184 5.75 -16.06 7.71
N ASN A 185 6.98 -16.15 8.22
CA ASN A 185 7.64 -15.02 8.88
C ASN A 185 8.04 -13.91 7.89
N GLY A 186 8.10 -14.19 6.59
CA GLY A 186 8.21 -13.22 5.50
C GLY A 186 6.92 -12.46 5.21
N ALA A 187 5.78 -12.80 5.83
CA ALA A 187 4.51 -12.10 5.62
C ALA A 187 4.60 -10.62 6.02
N ASN A 188 4.31 -9.72 5.08
CA ASN A 188 4.52 -8.28 5.25
C ASN A 188 3.31 -7.41 4.84
N LEU A 189 2.41 -7.91 3.99
CA LEU A 189 1.27 -7.14 3.49
C LEU A 189 0.02 -8.02 3.41
N LEU A 190 -1.12 -7.45 3.82
CA LEU A 190 -2.45 -8.02 3.60
C LEU A 190 -3.19 -7.26 2.50
N VAL A 191 -3.97 -7.98 1.70
CA VAL A 191 -4.85 -7.39 0.69
C VAL A 191 -6.25 -7.98 0.84
N THR A 192 -7.24 -7.13 1.11
CA THR A 192 -8.64 -7.53 1.26
C THR A 192 -9.17 -8.15 -0.02
N VAL A 193 -9.72 -9.37 0.09
CA VAL A 193 -10.46 -10.02 -0.99
C VAL A 193 -11.93 -9.60 -0.92
N PRO A 194 -12.57 -9.21 -2.04
CA PRO A 194 -14.00 -8.90 -2.07
C PRO A 194 -14.85 -10.06 -1.54
N GLY A 195 -15.90 -9.75 -0.80
CA GLY A 195 -16.76 -10.76 -0.17
C GLY A 195 -18.25 -10.44 -0.22
N GLY A 196 -19.04 -11.32 0.39
CA GLY A 196 -20.50 -11.31 0.24
C GLY A 196 -20.90 -11.64 -1.18
N GLY A 197 -21.77 -10.83 -1.80
CA GLY A 197 -22.21 -11.07 -3.19
C GLY A 197 -21.14 -10.83 -4.27
N ASP A 198 -19.98 -10.30 -3.90
CA ASP A 198 -18.93 -9.89 -4.85
C ASP A 198 -17.73 -10.85 -4.91
N GLY A 199 -17.61 -11.83 -4.01
CA GLY A 199 -16.46 -12.73 -3.94
C GLY A 199 -16.41 -13.58 -2.65
N PRO A 200 -15.33 -14.34 -2.44
CA PRO A 200 -15.24 -15.35 -1.37
C PRO A 200 -14.82 -14.80 0.01
N SER A 201 -14.63 -13.49 0.17
CA SER A 201 -14.09 -12.87 1.39
C SER A 201 -12.65 -13.34 1.70
N GLY A 202 -12.16 -13.06 2.91
CA GLY A 202 -10.80 -13.38 3.33
C GLY A 202 -9.75 -12.38 2.85
N ASP A 203 -8.48 -12.79 2.92
CA ASP A 203 -7.33 -11.93 2.61
C ASP A 203 -6.28 -12.67 1.77
N LEU A 204 -5.58 -11.93 0.93
CA LEU A 204 -4.28 -12.35 0.40
C LEU A 204 -3.20 -11.95 1.40
N VAL A 205 -2.46 -12.94 1.88
CA VAL A 205 -1.24 -12.77 2.66
C VAL A 205 -0.06 -12.79 1.71
N CYS A 206 0.55 -11.63 1.51
CA CYS A 206 1.81 -11.51 0.77
C CYS A 206 2.97 -11.84 1.71
N ALA A 207 3.74 -12.87 1.35
CA ALA A 207 4.92 -13.31 2.06
C ALA A 207 6.12 -13.39 1.11
N GLU A 208 7.29 -13.68 1.64
CA GLU A 208 8.50 -13.82 0.83
C GLU A 208 8.33 -14.96 -0.19
N ASN A 209 8.42 -14.64 -1.47
CA ASN A 209 8.22 -15.54 -2.61
C ASN A 209 6.79 -16.09 -2.82
N PHE A 210 5.82 -15.78 -1.96
CA PHE A 210 4.47 -16.35 -2.05
C PHE A 210 3.36 -15.32 -1.91
N VAL A 211 2.24 -15.59 -2.58
CA VAL A 211 0.94 -15.01 -2.24
C VAL A 211 0.04 -16.15 -1.80
N ILE A 212 -0.57 -16.00 -0.63
CA ILE A 212 -1.37 -17.04 0.01
C ILE A 212 -2.75 -16.48 0.30
N TYR A 213 -3.79 -17.05 -0.29
CA TYR A 213 -5.16 -16.81 0.14
C TYR A 213 -5.42 -17.53 1.47
N LYS A 214 -5.92 -16.78 2.46
CA LYS A 214 -6.33 -17.29 3.77
C LYS A 214 -7.72 -16.80 4.14
N ASN A 215 -8.52 -17.71 4.68
CA ASN A 215 -9.81 -17.39 5.29
C ASN A 215 -10.15 -18.43 6.37
N GLN A 216 -10.98 -18.05 7.35
CA GLN A 216 -11.40 -18.94 8.43
C GLN A 216 -12.16 -20.14 7.86
N GLY A 217 -11.72 -21.36 8.22
CA GLY A 217 -12.36 -22.60 7.77
C GLY A 217 -12.10 -22.94 6.29
N HIS A 218 -11.15 -22.25 5.65
CA HIS A 218 -10.74 -22.52 4.28
C HIS A 218 -9.27 -23.00 4.25
N PRO A 219 -8.93 -24.04 3.47
CA PRO A 219 -7.54 -24.45 3.31
C PRO A 219 -6.71 -23.37 2.61
N ASP A 220 -5.40 -23.33 2.89
CA ASP A 220 -4.48 -22.44 2.19
C ASP A 220 -4.47 -22.68 0.68
N VAL A 221 -4.63 -21.60 -0.10
CA VAL A 221 -4.37 -21.63 -1.54
C VAL A 221 -3.20 -20.69 -1.82
N ARG A 222 -2.08 -21.23 -2.27
CA ARG A 222 -0.83 -20.48 -2.43
C ARG A 222 -0.27 -20.59 -3.83
N ALA A 223 0.36 -19.53 -4.32
CA ALA A 223 1.17 -19.57 -5.52
C ALA A 223 2.49 -18.81 -5.31
N VAL A 224 3.53 -19.24 -6.03
CA VAL A 224 4.83 -18.57 -6.04
C VAL A 224 4.77 -17.26 -6.83
N ILE A 225 5.43 -16.23 -6.34
CA ILE A 225 5.63 -14.99 -7.09
C ILE A 225 6.66 -15.29 -8.20
N PRO A 226 6.35 -15.09 -9.49
CA PRO A 226 7.32 -15.29 -10.55
C PRO A 226 8.56 -14.41 -10.35
N ARG A 227 9.74 -14.98 -10.63
CA ARG A 227 11.04 -14.36 -10.39
C ARG A 227 11.72 -14.01 -11.71
N ARG A 228 12.49 -12.93 -11.74
CA ARG A 228 13.35 -12.64 -12.89
C ARG A 228 14.48 -13.67 -12.95
N ALA A 229 14.85 -14.10 -14.16
CA ALA A 229 15.89 -15.13 -14.35
C ALA A 229 17.30 -14.69 -13.92
N ASP A 230 17.54 -13.38 -13.83
CA ASP A 230 18.82 -12.78 -13.42
C ASP A 230 18.92 -12.55 -11.90
N LEU A 231 17.84 -12.80 -11.13
CA LEU A 231 17.87 -12.66 -9.68
C LEU A 231 18.56 -13.88 -9.04
N PRO A 232 19.54 -13.66 -8.14
CA PRO A 232 20.15 -14.75 -7.39
C PRO A 232 19.13 -15.57 -6.60
N ALA A 233 19.33 -16.88 -6.49
CA ALA A 233 18.37 -17.81 -5.89
C ALA A 233 18.07 -17.46 -4.41
N GLU A 234 19.10 -17.03 -3.68
CA GLU A 234 19.04 -16.63 -2.27
C GLU A 234 18.23 -15.36 -2.01
N ARG A 235 17.93 -14.57 -3.06
CA ARG A 235 17.26 -13.28 -2.91
C ARG A 235 15.76 -13.42 -3.07
N GLY A 236 15.02 -13.39 -1.96
CA GLY A 236 13.56 -13.46 -2.00
C GLY A 236 12.88 -12.23 -2.61
N VAL A 237 11.62 -12.41 -2.98
CA VAL A 237 10.76 -11.38 -3.58
C VAL A 237 9.62 -11.04 -2.63
N LEU A 238 9.49 -9.77 -2.24
CA LEU A 238 8.36 -9.25 -1.46
C LEU A 238 7.46 -8.37 -2.30
N VAL A 239 6.17 -8.38 -1.96
CA VAL A 239 5.18 -7.40 -2.44
C VAL A 239 5.24 -6.17 -1.55
N VAL A 240 5.34 -4.98 -2.13
CA VAL A 240 5.49 -3.70 -1.41
C VAL A 240 4.28 -2.79 -1.54
N SER A 241 3.48 -2.97 -2.59
CA SER A 241 2.28 -2.17 -2.86
C SER A 241 1.24 -3.02 -3.57
N ALA A 242 -0.03 -2.72 -3.35
CA ALA A 242 -1.14 -3.48 -3.91
C ALA A 242 -2.31 -2.57 -4.26
N ALA A 243 -3.09 -2.95 -5.26
CA ALA A 243 -4.37 -2.34 -5.57
C ALA A 243 -5.40 -3.40 -5.93
N THR A 244 -6.61 -3.25 -5.40
CA THR A 244 -7.76 -4.10 -5.75
C THR A 244 -8.63 -3.37 -6.76
N HIS A 245 -8.94 -4.04 -7.87
CA HIS A 245 -9.95 -3.58 -8.81
C HIS A 245 -11.17 -4.48 -8.75
N ARG A 246 -12.37 -3.87 -8.68
CA ARG A 246 -13.66 -4.56 -8.66
C ARG A 246 -14.59 -3.95 -9.70
N GLN A 247 -15.18 -4.82 -10.50
CA GLN A 247 -16.25 -4.54 -11.45
C GLN A 247 -17.46 -5.45 -11.14
N LYS A 248 -18.65 -5.13 -11.68
CA LYS A 248 -19.81 -6.02 -11.60
C LYS A 248 -19.43 -7.35 -12.26
N SER A 249 -19.27 -8.41 -11.48
CA SER A 249 -18.93 -9.81 -11.86
C SER A 249 -17.45 -10.19 -11.94
N MET A 250 -16.51 -9.29 -11.68
CA MET A 250 -15.09 -9.68 -11.64
C MET A 250 -14.28 -8.78 -10.71
N PHE A 251 -13.23 -9.34 -10.15
CA PHE A 251 -12.21 -8.59 -9.44
C PHE A 251 -10.83 -9.17 -9.76
N PHE A 252 -9.82 -8.34 -9.62
CA PHE A 252 -8.43 -8.75 -9.69
C PHE A 252 -7.59 -7.82 -8.83
N PHE A 253 -6.37 -8.24 -8.56
CA PHE A 253 -5.40 -7.47 -7.79
C PHE A 253 -4.21 -7.15 -8.67
N LEU A 254 -3.63 -5.97 -8.48
CA LEU A 254 -2.30 -5.64 -8.97
C LEU A 254 -1.37 -5.60 -7.77
N LEU A 255 -0.41 -6.50 -7.72
CA LEU A 255 0.60 -6.58 -6.67
C LEU A 255 1.94 -6.15 -7.25
N GLN A 256 2.60 -5.17 -6.64
CA GLN A 256 3.91 -4.70 -7.06
C GLN A 256 4.99 -5.23 -6.15
N THR A 257 6.05 -5.79 -6.73
CA THR A 257 7.22 -6.25 -5.97
C THR A 257 8.20 -5.12 -5.68
N GLN A 258 9.16 -5.38 -4.79
CA GLN A 258 10.28 -4.47 -4.49
C GLN A 258 11.16 -4.11 -5.71
N TYR A 259 11.01 -4.79 -6.84
CA TYR A 259 11.71 -4.51 -8.10
C TYR A 259 10.87 -3.70 -9.10
N GLY A 260 9.66 -3.31 -8.71
CA GLY A 260 8.73 -2.54 -9.55
C GLY A 260 7.86 -3.39 -10.47
N ASP A 261 8.00 -4.72 -10.42
CA ASP A 261 7.22 -5.64 -11.25
C ASP A 261 5.79 -5.75 -10.72
N ILE A 262 4.82 -5.44 -11.56
CA ILE A 262 3.41 -5.60 -11.27
C ILE A 262 2.97 -6.97 -11.76
N PHE A 263 2.29 -7.69 -10.88
CA PHE A 263 1.61 -8.94 -11.17
C PHE A 263 0.10 -8.75 -11.04
N LYS A 264 -0.64 -9.25 -12.03
CA LYS A 264 -2.08 -9.44 -11.94
C LYS A 264 -2.33 -10.73 -11.17
N VAL A 265 -3.07 -10.63 -10.07
CA VAL A 265 -3.52 -11.78 -9.28
C VAL A 265 -5.02 -11.96 -9.44
N THR A 266 -5.44 -13.20 -9.68
CA THR A 266 -6.84 -13.59 -9.85
C THR A 266 -7.14 -14.82 -9.00
N LEU A 267 -8.37 -14.90 -8.50
CA LEU A 267 -8.88 -16.05 -7.76
C LEU A 267 -10.00 -16.71 -8.56
N GLU A 268 -9.90 -18.01 -8.75
CA GLU A 268 -11.02 -18.84 -9.21
C GLU A 268 -11.74 -19.40 -7.98
N HIS A 269 -13.06 -19.21 -7.92
CA HIS A 269 -13.84 -19.58 -6.76
C HIS A 269 -15.24 -20.09 -7.15
N GLU A 270 -15.77 -21.02 -6.34
CA GLU A 270 -17.13 -21.52 -6.41
C GLU A 270 -17.86 -21.11 -5.12
N GLY A 271 -18.72 -20.09 -5.21
CA GLY A 271 -19.29 -19.46 -4.02
C GLY A 271 -18.19 -18.87 -3.14
N ASP A 272 -18.15 -19.27 -1.86
CA ASP A 272 -17.16 -18.79 -0.89
C ASP A 272 -15.86 -19.63 -0.88
N ARG A 273 -15.77 -20.67 -1.70
CA ARG A 273 -14.60 -21.55 -1.77
C ARG A 273 -13.68 -21.15 -2.91
N VAL A 274 -12.44 -20.76 -2.59
CA VAL A 274 -11.39 -20.53 -3.57
C VAL A 274 -10.76 -21.85 -3.98
N ILE A 275 -10.65 -22.06 -5.28
CA ILE A 275 -10.10 -23.27 -5.89
C ILE A 275 -8.69 -23.02 -6.39
N GLU A 276 -8.45 -21.86 -6.98
CA GLU A 276 -7.17 -21.57 -7.62
C GLU A 276 -6.76 -20.11 -7.42
N LEU A 277 -5.47 -19.89 -7.16
CA LEU A 277 -4.83 -18.58 -7.14
C LEU A 277 -3.83 -18.53 -8.29
N LYS A 278 -3.97 -17.51 -9.15
CA LYS A 278 -3.10 -17.30 -10.32
C LYS A 278 -2.37 -15.97 -10.20
N ILE A 279 -1.09 -15.95 -10.52
CA ILE A 279 -0.20 -14.79 -10.51
C ILE A 279 0.44 -14.68 -11.87
N LYS A 280 0.15 -13.59 -12.59
CA LYS A 280 0.62 -13.38 -13.95
C LYS A 280 1.34 -12.04 -14.06
N TYR A 281 2.48 -12.03 -14.75
CA TYR A 281 3.21 -10.79 -14.97
C TYR A 281 2.36 -9.79 -15.80
N PHE A 282 2.35 -8.53 -15.38
CA PHE A 282 1.51 -7.49 -15.99
C PHE A 282 2.36 -6.44 -16.71
N ASP A 283 3.18 -5.69 -15.99
CA ASP A 283 4.11 -4.69 -16.52
C ASP A 283 5.10 -4.30 -15.40
N THR A 284 6.18 -3.60 -15.72
CA THR A 284 7.12 -3.06 -14.72
C THR A 284 7.07 -1.53 -14.71
N ILE A 285 6.89 -0.94 -13.54
CA ILE A 285 6.90 0.52 -13.31
C ILE A 285 7.79 0.87 -12.10
N PRO A 286 8.14 2.15 -11.85
CA PRO A 286 8.84 2.54 -10.63
C PRO A 286 8.11 2.06 -9.36
N VAL A 287 8.89 1.69 -8.33
CA VAL A 287 8.35 1.21 -7.05
C VAL A 287 7.48 2.28 -6.40
N THR A 288 6.30 1.89 -5.91
CA THR A 288 5.29 2.79 -5.36
C THR A 288 5.06 2.59 -3.87
N THR A 289 4.71 3.67 -3.16
CA THR A 289 4.13 3.60 -1.82
C THR A 289 2.64 3.23 -1.85
N SER A 290 1.96 3.54 -2.95
CA SER A 290 0.54 3.28 -3.13
C SER A 290 0.17 3.16 -4.61
N LEU A 291 -0.61 2.12 -4.92
CA LEU A 291 -1.28 1.94 -6.20
C LEU A 291 -2.77 2.16 -6.04
N SER A 292 -3.41 2.72 -7.07
CA SER A 292 -4.87 2.87 -7.08
C SER A 292 -5.42 2.67 -8.50
N VAL A 293 -6.29 1.68 -8.66
CA VAL A 293 -6.98 1.42 -9.92
C VAL A 293 -8.32 2.16 -9.95
N LEU A 294 -8.43 3.16 -10.80
CA LEU A 294 -9.64 3.95 -10.98
C LEU A 294 -10.61 3.25 -11.93
N LYS A 295 -11.92 3.36 -11.65
CA LYS A 295 -12.99 2.87 -12.55
C LYS A 295 -13.00 3.53 -13.94
N THR A 296 -12.32 4.66 -14.10
CA THR A 296 -12.16 5.36 -15.38
C THR A 296 -11.09 4.74 -16.28
N GLY A 297 -10.46 3.63 -15.88
CA GLY A 297 -9.45 2.94 -16.68
C GLY A 297 -8.05 3.53 -16.53
N PHE A 298 -7.74 4.09 -15.36
CA PHE A 298 -6.42 4.62 -15.03
C PHE A 298 -5.83 3.96 -13.79
N LEU A 299 -4.51 3.78 -13.79
CA LEU A 299 -3.70 3.37 -12.66
C LEU A 299 -2.90 4.57 -12.15
N VAL A 300 -3.14 4.94 -10.89
CA VAL A 300 -2.34 5.95 -10.19
C VAL A 300 -1.18 5.25 -9.49
N ALA A 301 0.03 5.67 -9.82
CA ALA A 301 1.27 5.16 -9.25
C ALA A 301 1.97 6.25 -8.43
N ALA A 302 1.80 6.18 -7.10
CA ALA A 302 2.51 7.06 -6.17
C ALA A 302 3.91 6.49 -5.89
N SER A 303 4.88 6.80 -6.76
CA SER A 303 6.27 6.36 -6.63
C SER A 303 6.86 6.70 -5.24
N GLU A 304 7.67 5.79 -4.69
CA GLU A 304 8.37 6.03 -3.41
C GLU A 304 9.43 7.13 -3.54
N PHE A 305 10.09 7.17 -4.69
CA PHE A 305 11.04 8.19 -5.08
C PHE A 305 10.78 8.64 -6.51
N GLY A 306 11.08 9.92 -6.78
CA GLY A 306 10.91 10.52 -8.10
C GLY A 306 9.47 10.86 -8.43
N ASN A 307 9.20 10.95 -9.73
CA ASN A 307 7.92 11.41 -10.23
C ASN A 307 6.84 10.34 -10.04
N HIS A 308 5.64 10.82 -9.67
CA HIS A 308 4.44 9.99 -9.68
C HIS A 308 3.88 9.92 -11.09
N ALA A 309 3.21 8.81 -11.41
CA ALA A 309 2.70 8.55 -12.74
C ALA A 309 1.21 8.22 -12.73
N LEU A 310 0.53 8.63 -13.81
CA LEU A 310 -0.81 8.21 -14.14
C LEU A 310 -0.74 7.39 -15.43
N TYR A 311 -1.04 6.11 -15.33
CA TYR A 311 -1.07 5.21 -16.48
C TYR A 311 -2.50 4.97 -16.93
N GLN A 312 -2.71 4.86 -18.23
CA GLN A 312 -3.99 4.43 -18.80
C GLN A 312 -3.91 2.93 -19.11
N PHE A 313 -4.94 2.16 -18.73
CA PHE A 313 -5.00 0.76 -19.12
C PHE A 313 -5.25 0.65 -20.63
N GLN A 314 -4.31 0.03 -21.35
CA GLN A 314 -4.46 -0.38 -22.74
C GLN A 314 -5.06 -1.79 -22.84
N ALA A 315 -4.70 -2.65 -21.88
CA ALA A 315 -5.21 -4.00 -21.76
C ALA A 315 -5.25 -4.44 -20.29
N ILE A 316 -6.02 -5.50 -20.02
CA ILE A 316 -6.20 -6.08 -18.68
C ILE A 316 -5.37 -7.35 -18.46
N GLY A 317 -4.33 -7.59 -19.27
CA GLY A 317 -3.40 -8.71 -19.08
C GLY A 317 -3.98 -10.10 -19.35
N GLU A 318 -4.90 -10.23 -20.31
CA GLU A 318 -5.51 -11.52 -20.66
C GLU A 318 -4.69 -12.37 -21.64
N ALA A 319 -3.81 -11.75 -22.44
CA ALA A 319 -2.97 -12.46 -23.42
C ALA A 319 -2.09 -13.54 -22.77
N GLU A 320 -1.92 -14.71 -23.39
CA GLU A 320 -1.06 -15.79 -22.85
C GLU A 320 0.33 -15.25 -22.50
N ASP A 321 0.71 -15.42 -21.23
CA ASP A 321 2.01 -15.04 -20.69
C ASP A 321 2.34 -15.96 -19.51
N ILE A 322 3.54 -15.84 -18.98
CA ILE A 322 4.03 -16.64 -17.86
C ILE A 322 3.14 -16.39 -16.63
N GLU A 323 2.59 -17.48 -16.12
CA GLU A 323 1.68 -17.50 -14.98
C GLU A 323 2.16 -18.55 -13.98
N ALA A 324 2.13 -18.19 -12.70
CA ALA A 324 2.22 -19.12 -11.60
C ALA A 324 0.81 -19.43 -11.09
N SER A 325 0.50 -20.70 -10.90
CA SER A 325 -0.80 -21.18 -10.42
C SER A 325 -0.62 -22.06 -9.19
N SER A 326 -1.58 -21.98 -8.26
CA SER A 326 -1.67 -22.92 -7.14
C SER A 326 -1.98 -24.36 -7.56
N ALA A 327 -2.60 -24.57 -8.72
CA ALA A 327 -2.95 -25.91 -9.23
C ALA A 327 -1.74 -26.64 -9.84
N THR A 328 -0.77 -25.90 -10.38
CA THR A 328 0.46 -26.44 -10.98
C THR A 328 1.67 -26.31 -10.05
N LEU A 329 1.46 -25.89 -8.80
CA LEU A 329 2.52 -25.70 -7.83
C LEU A 329 3.17 -27.04 -7.47
N MET A 330 4.48 -27.15 -7.66
CA MET A 330 5.25 -28.34 -7.35
C MET A 330 6.17 -28.10 -6.13
N GLU A 331 6.00 -28.95 -5.12
CA GLU A 331 6.89 -29.02 -3.96
C GLU A 331 8.04 -30.02 -4.26
N THR A 332 9.26 -29.61 -3.95
CA THR A 332 10.52 -30.34 -4.14
C THR A 332 11.23 -30.47 -2.79
N GLU A 333 12.31 -31.27 -2.73
CA GLU A 333 13.13 -31.41 -1.51
C GLU A 333 13.78 -30.09 -1.06
N GLU A 334 13.95 -29.13 -1.99
CA GLU A 334 14.56 -27.82 -1.75
C GLU A 334 13.52 -26.70 -1.57
N GLY A 335 12.22 -27.01 -1.56
CA GLY A 335 11.13 -26.03 -1.39
C GLY A 335 10.12 -26.07 -2.52
N PHE A 336 9.75 -24.92 -3.08
CA PHE A 336 8.80 -24.85 -4.19
C PHE A 336 9.50 -24.52 -5.49
N GLN A 337 9.14 -25.19 -6.58
CA GLN A 337 9.73 -24.93 -7.89
C GLN A 337 9.46 -23.47 -8.32
N PRO A 338 10.50 -22.66 -8.58
CA PRO A 338 10.32 -21.28 -8.99
C PRO A 338 9.78 -21.18 -10.42
N VAL A 339 8.94 -20.17 -10.64
CA VAL A 339 8.49 -19.76 -11.98
C VAL A 339 9.30 -18.54 -12.40
N PHE A 340 9.90 -18.58 -13.59
CA PHE A 340 10.73 -17.49 -14.09
C PHE A 340 10.01 -16.68 -15.17
N PHE A 341 10.19 -15.37 -15.17
CA PHE A 341 9.70 -14.48 -16.23
C PHE A 341 10.81 -13.52 -16.70
N GLN A 342 10.59 -12.90 -17.87
CA GLN A 342 11.47 -11.87 -18.40
C GLN A 342 10.71 -10.53 -18.47
N PRO A 343 11.19 -9.47 -17.79
CA PRO A 343 10.54 -8.16 -17.86
C PRO A 343 10.50 -7.61 -19.28
N HIS A 344 9.45 -6.86 -19.60
CA HIS A 344 9.30 -6.17 -20.87
C HIS A 344 8.89 -4.70 -20.67
N GLY A 345 9.02 -3.89 -21.73
CA GLY A 345 8.44 -2.54 -21.74
C GLY A 345 6.91 -2.58 -21.59
N LEU A 346 6.31 -1.43 -21.29
CA LEU A 346 4.87 -1.36 -21.01
C LEU A 346 4.03 -1.89 -22.17
N LYS A 347 3.22 -2.93 -21.92
CA LYS A 347 2.27 -3.50 -22.89
C LYS A 347 0.82 -3.25 -22.48
N ASN A 348 0.53 -3.40 -21.19
CA ASN A 348 -0.82 -3.28 -20.64
C ASN A 348 -1.12 -1.85 -20.17
N LEU A 349 -0.08 -1.10 -19.82
CA LEU A 349 -0.14 0.29 -19.42
C LEU A 349 0.36 1.21 -20.54
N GLY A 350 -0.37 2.30 -20.80
CA GLY A 350 0.10 3.43 -21.60
C GLY A 350 0.52 4.56 -20.67
N SER A 351 1.72 5.08 -20.86
CA SER A 351 2.11 6.34 -20.21
C SER A 351 1.18 7.44 -20.72
N SER A 352 0.33 8.00 -19.85
CA SER A 352 -0.29 9.28 -20.18
C SER A 352 0.80 10.37 -20.09
N PHE A 353 0.71 11.43 -20.88
CA PHE A 353 1.67 12.54 -20.95
C PHE A 353 1.90 13.32 -19.63
N ASN A 354 1.41 12.80 -18.50
CA ASN A 354 1.32 13.47 -17.22
C ASN A 354 2.25 12.79 -16.18
N THR A 355 3.56 12.92 -16.35
CA THR A 355 4.46 12.82 -15.20
C THR A 355 4.19 14.02 -14.30
N LEU A 356 3.79 13.77 -13.05
CA LEU A 356 3.79 14.81 -12.05
C LEU A 356 5.26 15.02 -11.66
N ASP A 357 5.88 16.04 -12.25
CA ASP A 357 7.24 16.48 -11.92
C ASP A 357 7.27 16.98 -10.48
N PHE A 358 7.82 16.16 -9.57
CA PHE A 358 8.04 16.58 -8.19
C PHE A 358 9.35 15.98 -7.67
N MET A 359 10.31 16.88 -7.42
CA MET A 359 11.57 16.52 -6.79
C MET A 359 11.33 15.89 -5.41
N THR A 360 11.81 14.66 -5.23
CA THR A 360 11.86 13.97 -3.94
C THR A 360 13.27 13.47 -3.63
N ARG A 361 14.06 14.33 -2.98
CA ARG A 361 14.93 14.04 -1.82
C ARG A 361 15.77 15.28 -1.52
N LEU A 362 15.75 15.76 -0.27
CA LEU A 362 16.87 16.56 0.25
C LEU A 362 17.95 15.54 0.64
N LEU A 363 18.97 15.40 -0.22
CA LEU A 363 20.26 14.84 0.19
C LEU A 363 21.18 16.01 0.57
N GLY A 364 22.06 15.77 1.55
CA GLY A 364 22.90 16.79 2.19
C GLY A 364 23.72 17.62 1.20
N GLU A 365 24.06 18.83 1.65
CA GLU A 365 24.82 19.80 0.87
C GLU A 365 26.19 19.24 0.51
N VAL A 366 26.44 19.11 -0.80
CA VAL A 366 27.76 18.79 -1.36
C VAL A 366 28.37 20.10 -1.84
N SER A 367 29.42 20.56 -1.16
CA SER A 367 30.11 21.83 -1.42
C SER A 367 30.75 21.92 -2.81
N ASP A 368 30.93 20.78 -3.48
CA ASP A 368 31.68 20.67 -4.74
C ASP A 368 30.76 20.37 -5.93
N SER A 369 29.46 20.61 -5.76
CA SER A 369 28.40 20.21 -6.70
C SER A 369 28.27 21.10 -7.95
N GLY A 370 28.95 22.25 -7.99
CA GLY A 370 28.86 23.21 -9.09
C GLY A 370 27.59 24.09 -9.08
N PHE A 371 26.66 23.84 -8.16
CA PHE A 371 25.50 24.70 -7.91
C PHE A 371 25.93 26.08 -7.42
N LEU A 372 25.22 27.12 -7.86
CA LEU A 372 25.36 28.46 -7.32
C LEU A 372 24.67 28.49 -5.95
N ASP A 373 25.48 28.43 -4.89
CA ASP A 373 25.07 28.39 -3.47
C ASP A 373 24.64 29.77 -2.93
N THR A 374 25.09 30.85 -3.57
CA THR A 374 24.73 32.23 -3.23
C THR A 374 23.30 32.63 -3.61
N THR A 375 22.55 31.78 -4.30
CA THR A 375 21.17 32.05 -4.75
C THR A 375 20.27 30.83 -4.52
N PRO A 376 18.99 31.00 -4.17
CA PRO A 376 18.08 29.87 -4.03
C PRO A 376 17.85 29.19 -5.39
N SER A 377 17.95 27.87 -5.44
CA SER A 377 17.53 27.08 -6.61
C SER A 377 16.00 27.02 -6.68
N LEU A 378 15.43 27.44 -7.81
CA LEU A 378 14.00 27.28 -8.13
C LEU A 378 13.68 25.88 -8.65
N SER A 379 14.60 25.29 -9.42
CA SER A 379 14.48 23.92 -9.94
C SER A 379 15.87 23.34 -10.14
N VAL A 380 16.00 22.02 -9.94
CA VAL A 380 17.21 21.28 -10.27
C VAL A 380 16.81 20.03 -11.04
N SER A 381 17.42 19.77 -12.19
CA SER A 381 17.13 18.57 -12.99
C SER A 381 18.41 17.97 -13.53
N LEU A 382 18.44 16.65 -13.69
CA LEU A 382 19.45 15.98 -14.49
C LEU A 382 19.14 16.23 -15.99
N LEU A 383 20.15 16.61 -16.78
CA LEU A 383 20.05 16.84 -18.23
C LEU A 383 20.64 15.68 -19.06
N GLY A 384 21.38 14.77 -18.43
CA GLY A 384 22.05 13.61 -19.02
C GLY A 384 22.94 12.92 -17.98
N ASP A 385 23.73 11.93 -18.39
CA ASP A 385 24.66 11.26 -17.47
C ASP A 385 25.61 12.29 -16.84
N ASP A 386 25.59 12.38 -15.51
CA ASP A 386 26.38 13.29 -14.68
C ASP A 386 26.29 14.79 -15.04
N SER A 387 25.22 15.22 -15.75
CA SER A 387 24.97 16.63 -16.06
C SER A 387 23.74 17.17 -15.34
N LEU A 388 23.90 18.31 -14.67
CA LEU A 388 22.87 18.94 -13.84
C LEU A 388 22.47 20.31 -14.38
N MET A 389 21.21 20.67 -14.20
CA MET A 389 20.66 21.99 -14.51
C MET A 389 20.15 22.59 -13.22
N GLN A 390 20.55 23.82 -12.92
CA GLN A 390 20.00 24.63 -11.84
C GLN A 390 19.27 25.82 -12.46
N VAL A 391 17.97 25.90 -12.23
CA VAL A 391 17.21 27.11 -12.48
C VAL A 391 17.19 27.91 -11.19
N HIS A 392 17.57 29.18 -11.24
CA HIS A 392 17.57 30.09 -10.10
C HIS A 392 16.94 31.44 -10.51
N PRO A 393 16.59 32.35 -9.58
CA PRO A 393 15.86 33.57 -9.90
C PRO A 393 16.53 34.48 -10.94
N ASN A 394 17.85 34.34 -11.13
CA ASN A 394 18.65 35.20 -11.98
C ASN A 394 19.16 34.51 -13.25
N GLY A 395 18.81 33.24 -13.51
CA GLY A 395 19.36 32.51 -14.64
C GLY A 395 19.17 31.00 -14.61
N ILE A 396 19.80 30.36 -15.59
CA ILE A 396 19.80 28.91 -15.77
C ILE A 396 21.25 28.48 -15.86
N ARG A 397 21.69 27.67 -14.91
CA ARG A 397 23.07 27.17 -14.84
C ARG A 397 23.10 25.70 -15.23
N HIS A 398 23.83 25.39 -16.29
CA HIS A 398 24.07 24.03 -16.79
C HIS A 398 25.46 23.56 -16.36
N ILE A 399 25.49 22.58 -15.46
CA ILE A 399 26.67 21.89 -14.98
C ILE A 399 26.85 20.62 -15.84
N ARG A 400 27.93 20.56 -16.60
CA ARG A 400 28.24 19.44 -17.48
C ARG A 400 28.90 18.30 -16.70
N GLU A 401 28.89 17.10 -17.30
CA GLU A 401 29.62 15.91 -16.82
C GLU A 401 31.10 16.20 -16.54
N ASP A 402 31.75 17.04 -17.37
CA ASP A 402 33.16 17.42 -17.20
C ASP A 402 33.39 18.52 -16.14
N GLY A 403 32.36 18.87 -15.35
CA GLY A 403 32.39 19.89 -14.31
C GLY A 403 32.38 21.34 -14.83
N ARG A 404 32.29 21.55 -16.15
CA ARG A 404 32.18 22.90 -16.73
C ARG A 404 30.77 23.45 -16.56
N ILE A 405 30.70 24.76 -16.39
CA ILE A 405 29.46 25.48 -16.09
C ILE A 405 29.15 26.44 -17.24
N ASN A 406 27.93 26.36 -17.77
CA ASN A 406 27.35 27.40 -18.62
C ASN A 406 26.23 28.10 -17.84
N GLU A 407 26.14 29.42 -17.95
CA GLU A 407 25.06 30.24 -17.38
C GLU A 407 24.25 30.95 -18.47
#